data_AF-A0A6N8FB25-F1
#
_entry.id   AF-A0A6N8FB25-F1
#
_cell.length_a   1.000
_cell.length_b   1.000
_cell.length_c   1.000
_cell.angle_alpha   90.00
_cell.angle_beta   90.00
_cell.angle_gamma   90.00
#
_symmetry.space_group_name_H-M   'P 1'
#
loop_
_entity.id
_entity.type
_entity.pdbx_description
1 polymer ?
#
loop_
_entity_poly.entity_id
_entity_poly.type
_entity_poly.pdbx_seq_one_letter_code
_entity_poly.pdbx_strand_id
1 'polypeptide(L)'
;MTQNNNTSYAFIGAGNMSGAIIGGMVNSGVEPSRIIATNRTKEKQQALKAKFGITTDLDNQEAIKQADVVILGVKPQMMADVLTDLVSNGADFSDKLVVTVAAGLLVKRYTDIIGDVRFVRCMPNTPSLVGHGVSGLYVGSSQARFDKSVIEQDIQITTELFSHVGATVWLKSESEIDQLAAVSGSGPAYFFAFMEAMANKAKEFGFSEGVANVMVQETAIGAAKMTFNKDKSFAELRENVTSPGGSTAAALNVFNNNNLQATVNEALDAAVTRAQEMSKL
;
A
#
# COMPACT_ATOMS: atom_id res chain seq x y z
N MET A 1 -7.56 12.24 21.65
CA MET A 1 -8.09 11.06 20.93
C MET A 1 -7.60 9.85 21.70
N THR A 2 -8.49 9.15 22.39
CA THR A 2 -8.16 7.97 23.17
C THR A 2 -7.65 6.90 22.20
N GLN A 3 -6.35 6.57 22.26
CA GLN A 3 -5.81 5.38 21.63
C GLN A 3 -6.69 4.21 22.08
N ASN A 4 -7.19 3.43 21.13
CA ASN A 4 -7.88 2.18 21.47
C ASN A 4 -6.79 1.16 21.84
N ASN A 5 -6.29 1.27 23.07
CA ASN A 5 -5.06 0.63 23.55
C ASN A 5 -5.12 -0.89 23.72
N ASN A 6 -6.18 -1.54 23.22
CA ASN A 6 -6.39 -2.98 23.40
C ASN A 6 -6.64 -3.80 22.10
N THR A 7 -6.78 -3.17 20.94
CA THR A 7 -6.98 -3.88 19.65
C THR A 7 -5.80 -4.82 19.32
N SER A 8 -6.11 -6.09 19.05
CA SER A 8 -5.15 -7.11 18.63
C SER A 8 -5.22 -7.37 17.12
N TYR A 9 -4.08 -7.68 16.49
CA TYR A 9 -3.94 -7.77 15.03
C TYR A 9 -3.35 -9.13 14.62
N ALA A 10 -3.97 -9.80 13.65
CA ALA A 10 -3.44 -11.01 13.03
C ALA A 10 -3.15 -10.78 11.54
N PHE A 11 -1.89 -10.92 11.13
CA PHE A 11 -1.46 -10.90 9.73
C PHE A 11 -1.41 -12.32 9.18
N ILE A 12 -2.38 -12.66 8.32
CA ILE A 12 -2.45 -13.95 7.65
C ILE A 12 -1.66 -13.88 6.34
N GLY A 13 -0.48 -14.52 6.33
CA GLY A 13 0.45 -14.45 5.21
C GLY A 13 1.39 -13.23 5.30
N ALA A 14 2.39 -13.32 6.17
CA ALA A 14 3.31 -12.23 6.46
C ALA A 14 4.43 -12.07 5.42
N GLY A 15 4.07 -11.61 4.22
CA GLY A 15 5.00 -11.27 3.15
C GLY A 15 5.70 -9.91 3.34
N ASN A 16 6.28 -9.37 2.27
CA ASN A 16 6.98 -8.08 2.32
C ASN A 16 6.05 -6.93 2.75
N MET A 17 4.82 -6.89 2.22
CA MET A 17 3.86 -5.83 2.55
C MET A 17 3.41 -5.91 4.01
N SER A 18 3.02 -7.08 4.49
CA SER A 18 2.70 -7.29 5.91
C SER A 18 3.88 -6.94 6.81
N GLY A 19 5.11 -7.32 6.43
CA GLY A 19 6.32 -6.94 7.16
C GLY A 19 6.57 -5.43 7.22
N ALA A 20 6.22 -4.70 6.15
CA ALA A 20 6.26 -3.24 6.13
C ALA A 20 5.27 -2.63 7.15
N ILE A 21 4.03 -3.10 7.11
CA ILE A 21 2.95 -2.63 7.99
C ILE A 21 3.28 -2.95 9.45
N ILE A 22 3.67 -4.18 9.74
CA ILE A 22 4.12 -4.60 11.08
C ILE A 22 5.27 -3.71 11.58
N GLY A 23 6.27 -3.46 10.73
CA GLY A 23 7.40 -2.61 11.09
C GLY A 23 6.97 -1.16 11.39
N GLY A 24 6.08 -0.60 10.59
CA GLY A 24 5.50 0.73 10.84
C GLY A 24 4.76 0.79 12.18
N MET A 25 3.92 -0.21 12.46
CA MET A 25 3.17 -0.31 13.71
C MET A 25 4.09 -0.35 14.94
N VAL A 26 5.08 -1.26 14.93
CA VAL A 26 6.01 -1.42 16.06
C VAL A 26 6.85 -0.15 16.27
N ASN A 27 7.37 0.45 15.19
CA ASN A 27 8.14 1.68 15.27
C ASN A 27 7.33 2.88 15.77
N SER A 28 6.01 2.82 15.62
CA SER A 28 5.08 3.85 16.07
C SER A 28 4.53 3.60 17.48
N GLY A 29 5.01 2.55 18.16
CA GLY A 29 4.69 2.25 19.55
C GLY A 29 3.53 1.29 19.76
N VAL A 30 3.07 0.57 18.73
CA VAL A 30 2.15 -0.55 18.95
C VAL A 30 2.90 -1.69 19.62
N GLU A 31 2.41 -2.11 20.78
CA GLU A 31 3.00 -3.21 21.57
C GLU A 31 3.13 -4.50 20.72
N PRO A 32 4.33 -5.07 20.57
CA PRO A 32 4.54 -6.28 19.77
C PRO A 32 3.69 -7.47 20.18
N SER A 33 3.31 -7.57 21.47
CA SER A 33 2.43 -8.62 22.00
C SER A 33 1.01 -8.58 21.43
N ARG A 34 0.60 -7.45 20.84
CA ARG A 34 -0.70 -7.27 20.18
C ARG A 34 -0.67 -7.66 18.71
N ILE A 35 0.49 -8.03 18.17
CA ILE A 35 0.67 -8.35 16.75
C ILE A 35 1.03 -9.83 16.62
N ILE A 36 0.21 -10.55 15.87
CA ILE A 36 0.42 -11.94 15.50
C ILE A 36 0.64 -11.98 13.99
N ALA A 37 1.63 -12.72 13.50
CA ALA A 37 1.88 -12.87 12.08
C ALA A 37 2.18 -14.31 11.70
N THR A 38 1.44 -14.84 10.73
CA THR A 38 1.61 -16.22 10.26
C THR A 38 2.30 -16.24 8.90
N ASN A 39 3.14 -17.24 8.67
CA ASN A 39 3.74 -17.47 7.35
C ASN A 39 4.01 -18.96 7.17
N ARG A 40 3.89 -19.47 5.93
CA ARG A 40 4.22 -20.87 5.61
C ARG A 40 5.72 -21.17 5.78
N THR A 41 6.57 -20.15 5.70
CA THR A 41 8.03 -20.28 5.75
C THR A 41 8.55 -19.94 7.14
N LYS A 42 9.16 -20.92 7.83
CA LYS A 42 9.70 -20.76 9.19
C LYS A 42 10.77 -19.68 9.28
N GLU A 43 11.61 -19.56 8.26
CA GLU A 43 12.68 -18.56 8.18
C GLU A 43 12.11 -17.15 8.23
N LYS A 44 10.96 -16.92 7.57
CA LYS A 44 10.26 -15.61 7.60
C LYS A 44 9.62 -15.34 8.97
N GLN A 45 9.04 -16.36 9.61
CA GLN A 45 8.50 -16.24 10.96
C GLN A 45 9.59 -15.86 11.97
N GLN A 46 10.75 -16.52 11.89
CA GLN A 46 11.89 -16.24 12.76
C GLN A 46 12.46 -14.84 12.51
N ALA A 47 12.59 -14.43 11.25
CA ALA A 47 13.07 -13.09 10.90
C ALA A 47 12.14 -11.99 11.44
N LEU A 48 10.81 -12.17 11.32
CA LEU A 48 9.82 -11.23 11.87
C LEU A 48 9.86 -11.17 13.40
N LYS A 49 9.93 -12.33 14.07
CA LYS A 49 10.03 -12.42 15.54
C LYS A 49 11.31 -11.76 16.04
N ALA A 50 12.46 -12.05 15.43
CA ALA A 50 13.74 -11.47 15.80
C ALA A 50 13.79 -9.95 15.57
N LYS A 51 13.18 -9.47 14.47
CA LYS A 51 13.21 -8.06 14.10
C LYS A 51 12.24 -7.20 14.91
N PHE A 52 11.04 -7.72 15.20
CA PHE A 52 9.93 -6.93 15.73
C PHE A 52 9.41 -7.41 17.09
N GLY A 53 9.86 -8.56 17.61
CA GLY A 53 9.42 -9.09 18.90
C GLY A 53 7.98 -9.59 18.93
N ILE A 54 7.36 -9.81 17.76
CA ILE A 54 5.96 -10.22 17.63
C ILE A 54 5.77 -11.74 17.73
N THR A 55 4.52 -12.17 17.94
CA THR A 55 4.14 -13.60 17.94
C THR A 55 4.07 -14.14 16.51
N THR A 56 4.75 -15.25 16.22
CA THR A 56 4.81 -15.84 14.86
C THR A 56 4.70 -17.36 14.79
N ASP A 57 4.56 -18.01 15.95
CA ASP A 57 4.54 -19.47 16.15
C ASP A 57 3.13 -20.07 16.17
N LEU A 58 2.09 -19.26 15.92
CA LEU A 58 0.71 -19.71 15.78
C LEU A 58 0.39 -20.10 14.34
N ASP A 59 -0.56 -21.02 14.18
CA ASP A 59 -1.22 -21.22 12.89
C ASP A 59 -2.25 -20.10 12.62
N ASN A 60 -2.83 -20.12 11.43
CA ASN A 60 -3.78 -19.09 11.01
C ASN A 60 -5.05 -19.06 11.87
N GLN A 61 -5.55 -20.21 12.33
CA GLN A 61 -6.83 -20.30 13.06
C GLN A 61 -6.66 -19.71 14.45
N GLU A 62 -5.60 -20.11 15.15
CA GLU A 62 -5.27 -19.57 16.47
C GLU A 62 -4.94 -18.07 16.40
N ALA A 63 -4.26 -17.62 15.33
CA ALA A 63 -4.03 -16.19 15.11
C ALA A 63 -5.35 -15.40 14.94
N ILE A 64 -6.28 -15.90 14.12
CA ILE A 64 -7.59 -15.25 13.89
C ILE A 64 -8.41 -15.18 15.18
N LYS A 65 -8.43 -16.27 15.95
CA LYS A 65 -9.18 -16.36 17.21
C LYS A 65 -8.74 -15.29 18.21
N GLN A 66 -7.44 -15.02 18.29
CA GLN A 66 -6.83 -14.09 19.24
C GLN A 66 -6.80 -12.62 18.78
N ALA A 67 -7.23 -12.32 17.55
CA ALA A 67 -7.17 -10.98 16.99
C ALA A 67 -8.55 -10.30 16.92
N ASP A 68 -8.60 -8.98 17.01
CA ASP A 68 -9.77 -8.16 16.70
C ASP A 68 -9.79 -7.76 15.22
N VAL A 69 -8.60 -7.53 14.66
CA VAL A 69 -8.38 -7.14 13.26
C VAL A 69 -7.56 -8.21 12.55
N VAL A 70 -8.10 -8.75 11.45
CA VAL A 70 -7.43 -9.78 10.64
C VAL A 70 -7.00 -9.17 9.32
N ILE A 71 -5.69 -9.08 9.10
CA ILE A 71 -5.08 -8.58 7.87
C ILE A 71 -4.74 -9.74 6.94
N LEU A 72 -5.42 -9.84 5.81
CA LEU A 72 -5.18 -10.83 4.76
C LEU A 72 -4.06 -10.34 3.83
N GLY A 73 -2.85 -10.88 4.04
CA GLY A 73 -1.62 -10.56 3.29
C GLY A 73 -1.16 -11.65 2.32
N VAL A 74 -2.00 -12.68 2.08
CA VAL A 74 -1.69 -13.74 1.11
C VAL A 74 -1.80 -13.24 -0.32
N LYS A 75 -1.08 -13.90 -1.23
CA LYS A 75 -1.14 -13.55 -2.66
C LYS A 75 -2.56 -13.73 -3.21
N PRO A 76 -3.04 -12.86 -4.13
CA PRO A 76 -4.41 -12.92 -4.65
C PRO A 76 -4.83 -14.32 -5.14
N GLN A 77 -3.96 -14.99 -5.90
CA GLN A 77 -4.22 -16.31 -6.46
C GLN A 77 -4.34 -17.44 -5.43
N MET A 78 -3.94 -17.20 -4.17
CA MET A 78 -4.04 -18.17 -3.08
C MET A 78 -5.20 -17.85 -2.13
N MET A 79 -5.85 -16.70 -2.29
CA MET A 79 -6.79 -16.16 -1.30
C MET A 79 -8.00 -17.08 -1.10
N ALA A 80 -8.62 -17.52 -2.20
CA ALA A 80 -9.82 -18.37 -2.14
C ALA A 80 -9.55 -19.69 -1.42
N ASP A 81 -8.46 -20.38 -1.76
CA ASP A 81 -8.07 -21.64 -1.13
C ASP A 81 -7.79 -21.46 0.36
N VAL A 82 -7.06 -20.39 0.73
CA VAL A 82 -6.75 -20.09 2.14
C VAL A 82 -8.02 -19.80 2.94
N LEU A 83 -8.93 -18.96 2.42
CA LEU A 83 -10.17 -18.65 3.13
C LEU A 83 -11.09 -19.86 3.24
N THR A 84 -11.18 -20.67 2.18
CA THR A 84 -12.00 -21.90 2.18
C THR A 84 -11.48 -22.91 3.20
N ASP A 85 -10.17 -23.12 3.26
CA ASP A 85 -9.53 -23.97 4.26
C ASP A 85 -9.79 -23.45 5.68
N LEU A 86 -9.65 -22.14 5.90
CA LEU A 86 -9.91 -21.55 7.22
C LEU A 86 -11.35 -21.75 7.68
N VAL A 87 -12.33 -21.47 6.82
CA VAL A 87 -13.75 -21.65 7.15
C VAL A 87 -14.08 -23.13 7.36
N SER A 88 -13.55 -24.02 6.51
CA SER A 88 -13.78 -25.47 6.62
C SER A 88 -13.24 -26.06 7.93
N ASN A 89 -12.20 -25.44 8.50
CA ASN A 89 -11.63 -25.81 9.77
C ASN A 89 -12.17 -24.98 10.96
N GLY A 90 -13.24 -24.20 10.76
CA GLY A 90 -13.96 -23.53 11.84
C GLY A 90 -13.43 -22.15 12.26
N ALA A 91 -12.63 -21.48 11.42
CA ALA A 91 -12.29 -20.08 11.65
C ALA A 91 -13.54 -19.20 11.55
N ASP A 92 -13.76 -18.35 12.56
CA ASP A 92 -14.89 -17.42 12.63
C ASP A 92 -14.42 -15.97 12.46
N PHE A 93 -15.02 -15.28 11.48
CA PHE A 93 -14.75 -13.89 11.14
C PHE A 93 -15.88 -12.93 11.57
N SER A 94 -16.97 -13.45 12.14
CA SER A 94 -18.21 -12.71 12.38
C SER A 94 -18.04 -11.45 13.24
N ASP A 95 -17.17 -11.52 14.24
CA ASP A 95 -16.85 -10.42 15.16
C ASP A 95 -15.53 -9.70 14.82
N LYS A 96 -14.90 -10.04 13.69
CA LYS A 96 -13.57 -9.54 13.30
C LYS A 96 -13.68 -8.41 12.27
N LEU A 97 -12.82 -7.41 12.38
CA LEU A 97 -12.54 -6.49 11.26
C LEU A 97 -11.55 -7.15 10.31
N VAL A 98 -12.00 -7.54 9.13
CA VAL A 98 -11.16 -8.11 8.08
C VAL A 98 -10.63 -6.99 7.19
N VAL A 99 -9.31 -6.93 7.04
CA VAL A 99 -8.64 -6.00 6.14
C VAL A 99 -7.86 -6.80 5.12
N THR A 100 -8.09 -6.60 3.83
CA THR A 100 -7.23 -7.21 2.80
C THR A 100 -6.26 -6.20 2.23
N VAL A 101 -5.01 -6.63 2.01
CA VAL A 101 -4.00 -5.86 1.25
C VAL A 101 -3.69 -6.52 -0.11
N ALA A 102 -4.48 -7.52 -0.50
CA ALA A 102 -4.29 -8.23 -1.76
C ALA A 102 -4.86 -7.41 -2.94
N ALA A 103 -4.03 -7.21 -3.96
CA ALA A 103 -4.41 -6.51 -5.17
C ALA A 103 -5.43 -7.31 -6.01
N GLY A 104 -6.35 -6.59 -6.67
CA GLY A 104 -7.22 -7.15 -7.71
C GLY A 104 -8.37 -8.04 -7.25
N LEU A 105 -8.59 -8.25 -5.95
CA LEU A 105 -9.75 -9.02 -5.48
C LEU A 105 -10.85 -8.10 -4.96
N LEU A 106 -12.05 -8.24 -5.51
CA LEU A 106 -13.21 -7.48 -5.07
C LEU A 106 -13.72 -7.98 -3.71
N VAL A 107 -14.32 -7.09 -2.91
CA VAL A 107 -14.93 -7.41 -1.60
C VAL A 107 -15.84 -8.63 -1.70
N LYS A 108 -16.66 -8.70 -2.76
CA LYS A 108 -17.58 -9.82 -2.99
C LYS A 108 -16.90 -11.20 -2.92
N ARG A 109 -15.67 -11.33 -3.45
CA ARG A 109 -14.95 -12.62 -3.43
C ARG A 109 -14.61 -13.10 -2.03
N TYR A 110 -14.44 -12.18 -1.09
CA TYR A 110 -14.23 -12.53 0.31
C TYR A 110 -15.55 -12.91 0.95
N THR A 111 -16.56 -12.05 0.82
CA THR A 111 -17.87 -12.24 1.47
C THR A 111 -18.60 -13.48 0.98
N ASP A 112 -18.34 -13.92 -0.25
CA ASP A 112 -18.86 -15.19 -0.80
C ASP A 112 -18.31 -16.42 -0.04
N ILE A 113 -17.16 -16.30 0.65
CA ILE A 113 -16.50 -17.40 1.38
C ILE A 113 -16.66 -17.24 2.90
N ILE A 114 -16.34 -16.06 3.43
CA ILE A 114 -16.31 -15.83 4.90
C ILE A 114 -17.60 -15.17 5.43
N GLY A 115 -18.59 -14.96 4.55
CA GLY A 115 -19.84 -14.29 4.86
C GLY A 115 -19.70 -12.76 4.90
N ASP A 116 -20.82 -12.09 5.17
CA ASP A 116 -20.84 -10.65 5.39
C ASP A 116 -20.14 -10.33 6.72
N VAL A 117 -19.08 -9.54 6.71
CA VAL A 117 -18.24 -9.25 7.89
C VAL A 117 -17.86 -7.78 7.92
N ARG A 118 -17.30 -7.31 9.04
CA ARG A 118 -16.62 -6.01 9.07
C ARG A 118 -15.43 -6.11 8.12
N PHE A 119 -15.38 -5.29 7.08
CA PHE A 119 -14.49 -5.49 5.95
C PHE A 119 -13.98 -4.15 5.40
N VAL A 120 -12.66 -4.04 5.27
CA VAL A 120 -12.01 -2.94 4.56
C VAL A 120 -11.07 -3.52 3.50
N ARG A 121 -11.24 -3.06 2.26
CA ARG A 121 -10.27 -3.33 1.19
C ARG A 121 -9.20 -2.24 1.24
N CYS A 122 -7.94 -2.66 1.29
CA CYS A 122 -6.79 -1.77 1.27
C CYS A 122 -5.91 -2.06 0.04
N MET A 123 -5.43 -1.00 -0.60
CA MET A 123 -4.42 -1.06 -1.65
C MET A 123 -3.20 -0.21 -1.23
N PRO A 124 -2.26 -0.79 -0.46
CA PRO A 124 -1.00 -0.13 -0.13
C PRO A 124 -0.02 -0.22 -1.31
N ASN A 125 1.07 0.56 -1.24
CA ASN A 125 2.16 0.51 -2.22
C ASN A 125 3.53 0.26 -1.57
N THR A 126 4.55 -0.06 -2.37
CA THR A 126 5.87 -0.46 -1.87
C THR A 126 6.64 0.60 -1.08
N PRO A 127 6.49 1.92 -1.32
CA PRO A 127 7.03 2.97 -0.44
C PRO A 127 6.62 2.88 1.04
N SER A 128 5.60 2.08 1.37
CA SER A 128 5.25 1.73 2.76
C SER A 128 6.45 1.15 3.54
N LEU A 129 7.39 0.49 2.86
CA LEU A 129 8.62 -0.06 3.46
C LEU A 129 9.55 1.01 4.05
N VAL A 130 9.39 2.27 3.63
CA VAL A 130 10.20 3.42 4.06
C VAL A 130 9.34 4.54 4.64
N GLY A 131 8.10 4.24 5.06
CA GLY A 131 7.19 5.19 5.71
C GLY A 131 6.59 6.27 4.79
N HIS A 132 6.76 6.13 3.48
CA HIS A 132 6.21 7.06 2.47
C HIS A 132 5.15 6.38 1.60
N GLY A 133 4.44 5.40 2.17
CA GLY A 133 3.38 4.68 1.50
C GLY A 133 2.17 5.54 1.16
N VAL A 134 1.35 5.03 0.26
CA VAL A 134 -0.03 5.47 0.04
C VAL A 134 -0.90 4.22 0.11
N SER A 135 -1.92 4.27 0.96
CA SER A 135 -2.90 3.21 1.13
C SER A 135 -4.29 3.72 0.75
N GLY A 136 -4.82 3.21 -0.36
CA GLY A 136 -6.23 3.42 -0.72
C GLY A 136 -7.13 2.51 0.10
N LEU A 137 -8.16 3.06 0.72
CA LEU A 137 -9.03 2.36 1.67
C LEU A 137 -10.49 2.47 1.21
N TYR A 138 -11.20 1.34 1.21
CA TYR A 138 -12.62 1.27 0.89
C TYR A 138 -13.35 0.39 1.90
N VAL A 139 -14.43 0.93 2.50
CA VAL A 139 -15.31 0.16 3.37
C VAL A 139 -16.11 -0.82 2.51
N GLY A 140 -15.85 -2.12 2.70
CA GLY A 140 -16.57 -3.21 2.04
C GLY A 140 -17.74 -3.75 2.84
N SER A 141 -17.88 -3.36 4.11
CA SER A 141 -18.98 -3.80 4.97
C SER A 141 -20.35 -3.38 4.47
N SER A 142 -21.32 -4.29 4.59
CA SER A 142 -22.72 -4.01 4.33
C SER A 142 -23.30 -3.06 5.37
N GLN A 143 -23.74 -1.88 4.93
CA GLN A 143 -24.52 -0.95 5.78
C GLN A 143 -25.87 -1.51 6.22
N ALA A 144 -26.35 -2.60 5.60
CA ALA A 144 -27.56 -3.29 6.02
C ALA A 144 -27.34 -4.15 7.28
N ARG A 145 -26.08 -4.55 7.55
CA ARG A 145 -25.71 -5.42 8.67
C ARG A 145 -25.04 -4.67 9.81
N PHE A 146 -24.21 -3.67 9.51
CA PHE A 146 -23.40 -2.97 10.51
C PHE A 146 -23.85 -1.53 10.66
N ASP A 147 -24.09 -1.12 11.91
CA ASP A 147 -24.45 0.25 12.24
C ASP A 147 -23.35 1.24 11.84
N LYS A 148 -23.77 2.47 11.54
CA LYS A 148 -22.85 3.54 11.13
C LYS A 148 -21.70 3.77 12.12
N SER A 149 -21.96 3.66 13.42
CA SER A 149 -20.94 3.84 14.47
C SER A 149 -19.85 2.76 14.41
N VAL A 150 -20.20 1.52 14.08
CA VAL A 150 -19.24 0.42 13.89
C VAL A 150 -18.37 0.71 12.67
N ILE A 151 -18.97 1.17 11.58
CA ILE A 151 -18.23 1.54 10.36
C ILE A 151 -17.28 2.72 10.62
N GLU A 152 -17.72 3.74 11.37
CA GLU A 152 -16.88 4.88 11.78
C GLU A 152 -15.69 4.41 12.65
N GLN A 153 -15.91 3.44 13.54
CA GLN A 153 -14.84 2.83 14.32
C GLN A 153 -13.85 2.02 13.45
N ASP A 154 -14.35 1.27 12.47
CA ASP A 154 -13.52 0.52 11.52
C ASP A 154 -12.65 1.44 10.67
N ILE A 155 -13.21 2.57 10.24
CA ILE A 155 -12.48 3.63 9.54
C ILE A 155 -11.34 4.16 10.43
N GLN A 156 -11.61 4.45 11.70
CA GLN A 156 -10.59 4.96 12.61
C GLN A 156 -9.46 3.94 12.83
N ILE A 157 -9.82 2.69 13.16
CA ILE A 157 -8.85 1.60 13.39
C ILE A 157 -7.98 1.39 12.16
N THR A 158 -8.59 1.36 10.97
CA THR A 158 -7.86 1.11 9.73
C THR A 158 -7.00 2.30 9.32
N THR A 159 -7.49 3.53 9.53
CA THR A 159 -6.69 4.75 9.29
C THR A 159 -5.45 4.76 10.16
N GLU A 160 -5.61 4.48 11.46
CA GLU A 160 -4.49 4.38 12.40
C GLU A 160 -3.49 3.33 11.94
N LEU A 161 -3.96 2.11 11.65
CA LEU A 161 -3.15 0.98 11.16
C LEU A 161 -2.21 1.39 10.01
N PHE A 162 -2.74 2.00 8.95
CA PHE A 162 -1.97 2.34 7.75
C PHE A 162 -1.24 3.68 7.83
N SER A 163 -1.64 4.58 8.73
CA SER A 163 -0.94 5.87 8.92
C SER A 163 0.52 5.70 9.35
N HIS A 164 0.85 4.57 10.00
CA HIS A 164 2.21 4.22 10.42
C HIS A 164 3.18 3.94 9.26
N VAL A 165 2.66 3.67 8.07
CA VAL A 165 3.47 3.38 6.87
C VAL A 165 3.29 4.38 5.75
N GLY A 166 2.46 5.41 5.93
CA GLY A 166 2.32 6.51 4.99
C GLY A 166 0.93 7.15 5.00
N ALA A 167 0.55 7.77 3.88
CA ALA A 167 -0.73 8.44 3.73
C ALA A 167 -1.87 7.45 3.47
N THR A 168 -3.04 7.76 4.00
CA THR A 168 -4.28 7.01 3.76
C THR A 168 -5.25 7.83 2.92
N VAL A 169 -5.90 7.22 1.94
CA VAL A 169 -6.92 7.85 1.10
C VAL A 169 -8.19 7.00 1.12
N TRP A 170 -9.25 7.52 1.73
CA TRP A 170 -10.56 6.85 1.74
C TRP A 170 -11.31 7.12 0.44
N LEU A 171 -11.78 6.03 -0.16
CA LEU A 171 -12.42 6.00 -1.47
C LEU A 171 -13.93 5.82 -1.33
N LYS A 172 -14.68 6.40 -2.26
CA LYS A 172 -16.16 6.39 -2.22
C LYS A 172 -16.73 5.13 -2.84
N SER A 173 -15.99 4.49 -3.74
CA SER A 173 -16.41 3.28 -4.44
C SER A 173 -15.26 2.29 -4.54
N GLU A 174 -15.59 1.01 -4.64
CA GLU A 174 -14.58 -0.03 -4.80
C GLU A 174 -13.76 0.16 -6.10
N SER A 175 -14.39 0.65 -7.16
CA SER A 175 -13.74 0.91 -8.46
C SER A 175 -12.66 1.99 -8.40
N GLU A 176 -12.73 2.92 -7.45
CA GLU A 176 -11.68 3.93 -7.26
C GLU A 176 -10.35 3.31 -6.78
N ILE A 177 -10.37 2.07 -6.24
CA ILE A 177 -9.12 1.38 -5.86
C ILE A 177 -8.24 1.16 -7.08
N ASP A 178 -8.81 0.80 -8.23
CA ASP A 178 -8.01 0.53 -9.43
C ASP A 178 -7.38 1.82 -9.98
N GLN A 179 -8.11 2.94 -9.89
CA GLN A 179 -7.59 4.27 -10.24
C GLN A 179 -6.46 4.69 -9.30
N LEU A 180 -6.66 4.53 -7.99
CA LEU A 180 -5.62 4.80 -7.01
C LEU A 180 -4.40 3.89 -7.19
N ALA A 181 -4.62 2.62 -7.53
CA ALA A 181 -3.56 1.66 -7.79
C ALA A 181 -2.73 2.05 -9.02
N ALA A 182 -3.35 2.53 -10.09
CA ALA A 182 -2.63 3.01 -11.27
C ALA A 182 -1.69 4.16 -10.91
N VAL A 183 -2.14 5.12 -10.11
CA VAL A 183 -1.31 6.28 -9.72
C VAL A 183 -0.25 5.92 -8.68
N SER A 184 -0.67 5.27 -7.58
CA SER A 184 0.18 5.12 -6.39
C SER A 184 0.70 3.71 -6.17
N GLY A 185 -0.03 2.68 -6.60
CA GLY A 185 0.41 1.28 -6.54
C GLY A 185 1.52 1.00 -7.54
N SER A 186 1.28 1.32 -8.81
CA SER A 186 2.23 1.19 -9.92
C SER A 186 3.19 2.38 -10.02
N GLY A 187 2.79 3.54 -9.49
CA GLY A 187 3.56 4.79 -9.44
C GLY A 187 5.06 4.66 -9.17
N PRO A 188 5.50 3.92 -8.13
CA PRO A 188 6.91 3.73 -7.82
C PRO A 188 7.73 3.22 -9.00
N ALA A 189 7.17 2.31 -9.81
CA ALA A 189 7.86 1.78 -11.00
C ALA A 189 8.07 2.87 -12.06
N TYR A 190 7.13 3.80 -12.22
CA TYR A 190 7.25 4.91 -13.16
C TYR A 190 8.38 5.86 -12.74
N PHE A 191 8.48 6.16 -11.44
CA PHE A 191 9.59 6.95 -10.90
C PHE A 191 10.92 6.22 -11.06
N PHE A 192 10.99 4.91 -10.78
CA PHE A 192 12.23 4.13 -10.97
C PHE A 192 12.67 4.09 -12.44
N ALA A 193 11.74 3.93 -13.39
CA ALA A 193 12.07 3.98 -14.81
C ALA A 193 12.63 5.35 -15.24
N PHE A 194 12.06 6.44 -14.72
CA PHE A 194 12.58 7.79 -15.00
C PHE A 194 13.95 8.02 -14.37
N MET A 195 14.14 7.60 -13.11
CA MET A 195 15.42 7.66 -12.42
C MET A 195 16.50 6.85 -13.15
N GLU A 196 16.18 5.64 -13.61
CA GLU A 196 17.07 4.80 -14.41
C GLU A 196 17.49 5.50 -15.71
N ALA A 197 16.55 6.10 -16.44
CA ALA A 197 16.85 6.86 -17.65
C ALA A 197 17.80 8.05 -17.39
N MET A 198 17.57 8.80 -16.32
CA MET A 198 18.46 9.90 -15.91
C MET A 198 19.86 9.41 -15.53
N ALA A 199 19.94 8.33 -14.75
CA ALA A 199 21.22 7.75 -14.32
C ALA A 199 22.03 7.21 -15.49
N ASN A 200 21.35 6.57 -16.47
CA ASN A 200 21.97 6.14 -17.71
C ASN A 200 22.55 7.32 -18.50
N LYS A 201 21.79 8.43 -18.62
CA LYS A 201 22.29 9.62 -19.30
C LYS A 201 23.47 10.28 -18.57
N ALA A 202 23.46 10.29 -17.24
CA ALA A 202 24.59 10.78 -16.45
C ALA A 202 25.85 9.95 -16.70
N LYS A 203 25.74 8.62 -16.82
CA LYS A 203 26.88 7.76 -17.19
C LYS A 203 27.42 8.08 -18.58
N GLU A 204 26.55 8.40 -19.55
CA GLU A 204 26.99 8.85 -20.88
C GLU A 204 27.76 10.18 -20.84
N PHE A 205 27.49 11.05 -19.88
CA PHE A 205 28.28 12.26 -19.64
C PHE A 205 29.65 11.97 -18.99
N GLY A 206 29.95 10.71 -18.65
CA GLY A 206 31.21 10.28 -18.07
C GLY A 206 31.20 10.15 -16.55
N PHE A 207 30.05 10.30 -15.89
CA PHE A 207 29.95 10.06 -14.45
C PHE A 207 30.01 8.56 -14.13
N SER A 208 30.62 8.21 -13.00
CA SER A 208 30.55 6.84 -12.49
C SER A 208 29.13 6.48 -12.07
N GLU A 209 28.83 5.19 -12.01
CA GLU A 209 27.52 4.69 -11.55
C GLU A 209 27.15 5.22 -10.15
N GLY A 210 28.10 5.22 -9.20
CA GLY A 210 27.87 5.73 -7.85
C GLY A 210 27.51 7.21 -7.84
N VAL A 211 28.20 8.04 -8.63
CA VAL A 211 27.91 9.48 -8.72
C VAL A 211 26.57 9.72 -9.44
N ALA A 212 26.29 8.99 -10.52
CA ALA A 212 25.01 9.05 -11.23
C ALA A 212 23.84 8.72 -10.30
N ASN A 213 23.96 7.65 -9.51
CA ASN A 213 22.95 7.24 -8.56
C ASN A 213 22.69 8.31 -7.50
N VAL A 214 23.75 8.86 -6.88
CA VAL A 214 23.62 9.92 -5.86
C VAL A 214 22.93 11.16 -6.46
N MET A 215 23.36 11.63 -7.64
CA MET A 215 22.75 12.81 -8.29
C MET A 215 21.24 12.60 -8.53
N VAL A 216 20.84 11.44 -9.04
CA VAL A 216 19.44 11.15 -9.35
C VAL A 216 18.61 10.95 -8.08
N GLN A 217 19.13 10.22 -7.10
CA GLN A 217 18.43 9.95 -5.83
C GLN A 217 18.18 11.24 -5.04
N GLU A 218 19.21 12.07 -4.85
CA GLU A 218 19.08 13.33 -4.11
C GLU A 218 18.20 14.33 -4.86
N THR A 219 18.28 14.38 -6.20
CA THR A 219 17.37 15.22 -7.01
C THR A 219 15.92 14.78 -6.86
N ALA A 220 15.65 13.47 -6.93
CA ALA A 220 14.30 12.93 -6.77
C ALA A 220 13.73 13.20 -5.38
N ILE A 221 14.49 12.91 -4.32
CA ILE A 221 14.07 13.12 -2.93
C ILE A 221 13.88 14.62 -2.66
N GLY A 222 14.81 15.48 -3.11
CA GLY A 222 14.71 16.92 -2.96
C GLY A 222 13.47 17.50 -3.63
N ALA A 223 13.24 17.15 -4.90
CA ALA A 223 12.07 17.59 -5.65
C ALA A 223 10.76 17.12 -4.99
N ALA A 224 10.68 15.84 -4.57
CA ALA A 224 9.51 15.32 -3.86
C ALA A 224 9.29 16.05 -2.52
N LYS A 225 10.34 16.29 -1.73
CA LYS A 225 10.21 17.00 -0.44
C LYS A 225 9.69 18.43 -0.61
N MET A 226 10.10 19.13 -1.66
CA MET A 226 9.63 20.48 -1.96
C MET A 226 8.10 20.52 -2.18
N THR A 227 7.49 19.42 -2.62
CA THR A 227 6.04 19.34 -2.81
C THR A 227 5.22 19.30 -1.52
N PHE A 228 5.84 18.99 -0.38
CA PHE A 228 5.12 19.00 0.90
C PHE A 228 4.86 20.42 1.43
N ASN A 229 5.47 21.44 0.83
CA ASN A 229 5.04 22.82 1.02
C ASN A 229 3.74 23.06 0.22
N LYS A 230 2.61 23.16 0.93
CA LYS A 230 1.28 23.27 0.34
C LYS A 230 0.96 24.63 -0.28
N ASP A 231 1.86 25.61 -0.15
CA ASP A 231 1.65 26.96 -0.67
C ASP A 231 1.87 27.06 -2.19
N LYS A 232 2.42 26.01 -2.82
CA LYS A 232 2.73 25.98 -4.25
C LYS A 232 2.21 24.72 -4.91
N SER A 233 1.59 24.88 -6.07
CA SER A 233 1.24 23.78 -6.97
C SER A 233 2.50 23.15 -7.61
N PHE A 234 2.35 21.95 -8.16
CA PHE A 234 3.45 21.30 -8.91
C PHE A 234 3.87 22.10 -10.14
N ALA A 235 2.93 22.81 -10.79
CA ALA A 235 3.23 23.69 -11.91
C ALA A 235 4.11 24.86 -11.47
N GLU A 236 3.79 25.51 -10.36
CA GLU A 236 4.59 26.61 -9.81
C GLU A 236 5.98 26.14 -9.34
N LEU A 237 6.08 24.96 -8.72
CA LEU A 237 7.39 24.38 -8.35
C LEU A 237 8.27 24.16 -9.59
N ARG A 238 7.70 23.62 -10.67
CA ARG A 238 8.40 23.44 -11.95
C ARG A 238 8.80 24.78 -12.57
N GLU A 239 7.91 25.77 -12.58
CA GLU A 239 8.18 27.10 -13.15
C GLU A 239 9.28 27.83 -12.39
N ASN A 240 9.29 27.74 -11.06
CA ASN A 240 10.31 28.37 -10.21
C ASN A 240 11.75 27.88 -10.50
N VAL A 241 11.92 26.69 -11.07
CA VAL A 241 13.23 26.14 -11.46
C VAL A 241 13.49 26.19 -12.97
N THR A 242 12.63 26.90 -13.71
CA THR A 242 12.67 27.01 -15.17
C THR A 242 12.89 28.47 -15.59
N SER A 243 14.16 28.89 -15.67
CA SER A 243 14.49 30.22 -16.19
C SER A 243 14.23 30.30 -17.70
N PRO A 244 13.61 31.38 -18.22
CA PRO A 244 13.42 31.59 -19.66
C PRO A 244 14.74 31.48 -20.44
N GLY A 245 14.78 30.65 -21.48
CA GLY A 245 15.99 30.40 -22.28
C GLY A 245 17.07 29.54 -21.61
N GLY A 246 16.84 29.05 -20.38
CA GLY A 246 17.78 28.21 -19.64
C GLY A 246 17.79 26.73 -20.07
N SER A 247 18.74 25.96 -19.54
CA SER A 247 18.89 24.52 -19.81
C SER A 247 17.66 23.70 -19.40
N THR A 248 17.03 24.00 -18.26
CA THR A 248 15.79 23.34 -17.81
C THR A 248 14.66 23.56 -18.82
N ALA A 249 14.50 24.79 -19.32
CA ALA A 249 13.48 25.12 -20.31
C ALA A 249 13.70 24.34 -21.62
N ALA A 250 14.95 24.22 -22.08
CA ALA A 250 15.29 23.42 -23.26
C ALA A 250 14.94 21.94 -23.08
N ALA A 251 15.23 21.34 -21.91
CA ALA A 251 14.89 19.96 -21.61
C ALA A 251 13.36 19.73 -21.54
N LEU A 252 12.63 20.61 -20.85
CA LEU A 252 11.16 20.52 -20.75
C LEU A 252 10.49 20.67 -22.13
N ASN A 253 11.02 21.51 -23.02
CA ASN A 253 10.52 21.61 -24.39
C ASN A 253 10.66 20.28 -25.15
N VAL A 254 11.75 19.54 -24.95
CA VAL A 254 11.90 18.20 -25.54
C VAL A 254 10.86 17.24 -24.99
N PHE A 255 10.63 17.21 -23.66
CA PHE A 255 9.58 16.36 -23.08
C PHE A 255 8.19 16.69 -23.61
N ASN A 256 7.87 17.98 -23.76
CA ASN A 256 6.60 18.44 -24.29
C ASN A 256 6.43 18.06 -25.77
N ASN A 257 7.47 18.24 -26.60
CA ASN A 257 7.45 17.86 -28.02
C ASN A 257 7.32 16.34 -28.22
N ASN A 258 7.71 15.54 -27.23
CA ASN A 258 7.51 14.10 -27.20
C ASN A 258 6.21 13.69 -26.48
N ASN A 259 5.29 14.63 -26.25
CA ASN A 259 3.96 14.40 -25.69
C ASN A 259 3.94 13.69 -24.32
N LEU A 260 4.87 14.04 -23.41
CA LEU A 260 4.98 13.42 -22.08
C LEU A 260 3.63 13.27 -21.36
N GLN A 261 2.78 14.30 -21.39
CA GLN A 261 1.46 14.26 -20.76
C GLN A 261 0.57 13.16 -21.34
N ALA A 262 0.53 13.02 -22.67
CA ALA A 262 -0.29 12.01 -23.33
C ALA A 262 0.22 10.60 -22.99
N THR A 263 1.54 10.40 -23.02
CA THR A 263 2.16 9.12 -22.65
C THR A 263 1.83 8.70 -21.21
N VAL A 264 1.87 9.65 -20.26
CA VAL A 264 1.51 9.37 -18.86
C VAL A 264 0.03 9.00 -18.75
N ASN A 265 -0.86 9.72 -19.43
CA ASN A 265 -2.29 9.41 -19.43
C ASN A 265 -2.54 7.98 -19.96
N GLU A 266 -1.99 7.64 -21.13
CA GLU A 266 -2.14 6.32 -21.74
C GLU A 266 -1.59 5.19 -20.85
N ALA A 267 -0.44 5.43 -20.19
CA ALA A 267 0.15 4.45 -19.27
C ALA A 267 -0.73 4.19 -18.04
N LEU A 268 -1.33 5.23 -17.47
CA LEU A 268 -2.23 5.10 -16.32
C LEU A 268 -3.55 4.43 -16.73
N ASP A 269 -4.12 4.79 -17.88
CA ASP A 269 -5.34 4.15 -18.41
C ASP A 269 -5.11 2.65 -18.71
N ALA A 270 -3.94 2.30 -19.26
CA ALA A 270 -3.54 0.91 -19.47
C ALA A 270 -3.42 0.14 -18.15
N ALA A 271 -2.86 0.77 -17.11
CA ALA A 271 -2.77 0.16 -15.78
C ALA A 271 -4.15 -0.08 -15.14
N VAL A 272 -5.08 0.87 -15.26
CA VAL A 272 -6.46 0.72 -14.80
C VAL A 272 -7.15 -0.42 -15.55
N THR A 273 -7.06 -0.43 -16.88
CA THR A 273 -7.65 -1.48 -17.73
C THR A 273 -7.16 -2.85 -17.32
N ARG A 274 -5.84 -2.98 -17.10
CA ARG A 274 -5.25 -4.25 -16.66
C ARG A 274 -5.71 -4.69 -15.28
N ALA A 275 -5.84 -3.77 -14.32
CA ALA A 275 -6.34 -4.08 -12.98
C ALA A 275 -7.78 -4.62 -13.03
N GLN A 276 -8.63 -4.01 -13.87
CA GLN A 276 -10.01 -4.45 -14.07
C GLN A 276 -10.08 -5.84 -14.70
N GLU A 277 -9.22 -6.16 -15.68
CA GLU A 277 -9.12 -7.51 -16.24
C GLU A 277 -8.73 -8.55 -15.18
N MET A 278 -7.75 -8.22 -14.34
CA MET A 278 -7.29 -9.12 -13.27
C MET A 278 -8.38 -9.41 -12.24
N SER A 279 -9.27 -8.46 -11.97
CA SER A 279 -10.38 -8.66 -11.02
C SER A 279 -11.43 -9.68 -11.46
N LYS A 280 -11.46 -10.02 -12.75
CA LYS A 280 -12.40 -10.99 -13.33
C LYS A 280 -11.87 -12.43 -13.36
N LEU A 281 -10.56 -12.64 -13.10
CA LEU A 281 -9.89 -13.94 -13.06
C LEU A 281 -10.03 -14.60 -11.70
#